data_AF-A0A091RJ91-F1
#
_entry.id   AF-A0A091RJ91-F1
#
_cell.length_a   1.000
_cell.length_b   1.000
_cell.length_c   1.000
_cell.angle_alpha   90.00
_cell.angle_beta   90.00
_cell.angle_gamma   90.00
#
_symmetry.space_group_name_H-M   'P 1'
#
loop_
_entity.id
_entity.type
_entity.pdbx_description
1 polymer ?
#
loop_
_entity_poly.entity_id
_entity_poly.type
_entity_poly.pdbx_seq_one_letter_code
_entity_poly.pdbx_strand_id
1 'polypeptide(L)'
;MVLLAVTEFVANSAAFAYFTAGALRRNISSGTLPRRFPLQLTTKSVGGFCPQLQQRYPDLPMELQLWARQPPLLSCHPHGLHGVLFASAEAFVVLPNASRVPAFL
;
A
#
# COMPACT_ATOMS: atom_id res chain seq x y z
N MET A 1 -24.14 -23.73 -25.32
CA MET A 1 -22.82 -23.40 -24.74
C MET A 1 -22.51 -21.96 -25.11
N VAL A 2 -21.91 -21.16 -24.23
CA VAL A 2 -21.58 -19.74 -24.48
C VAL A 2 -20.08 -19.57 -24.35
N LEU A 3 -19.48 -18.83 -25.28
CA LEU A 3 -18.08 -18.43 -25.24
C LEU A 3 -18.02 -16.91 -25.03
N LEU A 4 -17.24 -16.45 -24.06
CA LEU A 4 -17.07 -15.02 -23.75
C LEU A 4 -15.62 -14.63 -24.02
N ALA A 5 -15.42 -13.59 -24.83
CA ALA A 5 -14.12 -12.97 -25.05
C ALA A 5 -14.06 -11.66 -24.27
N VAL A 6 -13.12 -11.58 -23.32
CA VAL A 6 -12.85 -10.37 -22.54
C VAL A 6 -11.49 -9.85 -22.96
N THR A 7 -11.47 -8.60 -23.39
CA THR A 7 -10.22 -7.93 -23.79
C THR A 7 -9.60 -7.21 -22.60
N GLU A 8 -8.30 -6.95 -22.69
CA GLU A 8 -7.58 -6.13 -21.70
C GLU A 8 -8.18 -4.73 -21.52
N PHE A 9 -8.92 -4.21 -22.53
CA PHE A 9 -9.64 -2.94 -22.44
C PHE A 9 -10.69 -2.94 -21.32
N VAL A 10 -11.38 -4.06 -21.08
CA VAL A 10 -12.36 -4.17 -20.00
C VAL A 10 -11.66 -4.05 -18.65
N ALA A 11 -10.50 -4.69 -18.50
CA ALA A 11 -9.73 -4.65 -17.26
C ALA A 11 -9.10 -3.27 -17.02
N ASN A 12 -8.56 -2.64 -18.07
CA ASN A 12 -7.96 -1.31 -18.01
C ASN A 12 -8.98 -0.20 -17.74
N SER A 13 -10.18 -0.28 -18.33
CA SER A 13 -11.25 0.67 -18.05
C SER A 13 -11.74 0.57 -16.61
N ALA A 14 -11.86 -0.64 -16.05
CA ALA A 14 -12.15 -0.83 -14.64
C ALA A 14 -11.03 -0.27 -13.73
N ALA A 15 -9.77 -0.59 -14.03
CA ALA A 15 -8.61 -0.06 -13.31
C ALA A 15 -8.58 1.48 -13.30
N PHE A 16 -8.87 2.11 -14.43
CA PHE A 16 -9.00 3.56 -14.55
C PHE A 16 -10.16 4.11 -13.70
N ALA A 17 -11.33 3.48 -13.73
CA ALA A 17 -12.49 3.90 -12.92
C ALA A 17 -12.20 3.82 -11.41
N TYR A 18 -11.55 2.75 -10.94
CA TYR A 18 -11.17 2.64 -9.52
C TYR A 18 -10.08 3.65 -9.12
N PHE A 19 -9.16 3.95 -10.02
CA PHE A 19 -8.15 4.99 -9.81
C PHE A 19 -8.80 6.37 -9.70
N THR A 20 -9.66 6.75 -10.65
CA THR A 20 -10.33 8.07 -10.66
C THR A 20 -11.31 8.23 -9.50
N ALA A 21 -11.93 7.14 -9.04
CA ALA A 21 -12.76 7.14 -7.83
C ALA A 21 -11.94 7.30 -6.53
N GLY A 22 -10.61 7.27 -6.58
CA GLY A 22 -9.75 7.32 -5.40
C GLY A 22 -9.88 6.08 -4.50
N ALA A 23 -10.38 4.97 -5.04
CA ALA A 23 -10.55 3.71 -4.33
C ALA A 23 -9.21 2.96 -4.15
N LEU A 24 -8.21 3.27 -4.98
CA LEU A 24 -6.87 2.68 -4.93
C LEU A 24 -5.98 3.35 -3.86
N ARG A 25 -6.49 3.43 -2.63
CA ARG A 25 -5.75 3.88 -1.45
C ARG A 25 -6.02 2.93 -0.28
N ARG A 26 -5.00 2.64 0.50
CA ARG A 26 -5.11 1.73 1.64
C ARG A 26 -4.22 2.18 2.77
N ASN A 27 -4.81 2.27 3.95
CA ASN A 27 -4.08 2.55 5.18
C ASN A 27 -3.92 1.23 5.94
N ILE A 28 -2.68 0.88 6.22
CA ILE A 28 -2.31 -0.32 6.97
C ILE A 28 -1.78 0.15 8.33
N SER A 29 -2.52 -0.16 9.39
CA SER A 29 -2.09 0.11 10.77
C SER A 29 -1.51 -1.14 11.41
N SER A 30 -0.76 -0.96 12.51
CA SER A 30 -0.19 -2.08 13.28
C SER A 30 -1.22 -3.15 13.67
N GLY A 31 -2.47 -2.77 13.96
CA GLY A 31 -3.55 -3.69 14.31
C GLY A 31 -4.15 -4.45 13.12
N THR A 32 -3.95 -3.98 11.89
CA THR A 32 -4.46 -4.64 10.67
C THR A 32 -3.53 -5.73 10.15
N LEU A 33 -2.26 -5.76 10.59
CA LEU A 33 -1.35 -6.82 10.20
C LEU A 33 -1.67 -8.11 10.97
N PRO A 34 -1.64 -9.27 10.28
CA PRO A 34 -1.70 -10.56 10.95
C PRO A 34 -0.57 -10.67 11.97
N ARG A 35 -0.87 -11.18 13.18
CA ARG A 35 0.14 -11.42 14.24
C ARG A 35 1.31 -12.30 13.80
N ARG A 36 1.11 -13.09 12.73
CA ARG A 36 2.10 -14.00 12.14
C ARG A 36 3.08 -13.30 11.19
N PHE A 37 2.84 -12.04 10.85
CA PHE A 37 3.74 -11.29 9.98
C PHE A 37 5.01 -10.91 10.76
N PRO A 38 6.21 -11.19 10.24
CA PRO A 38 7.46 -11.04 11.00
C PRO A 38 7.81 -9.57 11.32
N LEU A 39 7.25 -8.62 10.58
CA LEU A 39 7.50 -7.19 10.74
C LEU A 39 6.28 -6.50 11.36
N GLN A 40 6.37 -6.15 12.64
CA GLN A 40 5.32 -5.33 13.25
C GLN A 40 5.50 -3.88 12.79
N LEU A 41 4.42 -3.19 12.38
CA LEU A 41 4.45 -1.76 12.09
C LEU A 41 4.62 -0.95 13.40
N THR A 42 5.84 -0.98 13.94
CA THR A 42 6.26 -0.28 15.15
C THR A 42 7.63 0.33 14.92
N THR A 43 7.90 1.48 15.55
CA THR A 43 9.21 2.13 15.43
C THR A 43 10.34 1.25 15.98
N LYS A 44 10.04 0.29 16.86
CA LYS A 44 11.00 -0.72 17.34
C LYS A 44 11.46 -1.68 16.24
N SER A 45 10.50 -2.24 15.48
CA SER A 45 10.81 -3.17 14.38
C SER A 45 11.50 -2.44 13.22
N VAL A 46 11.12 -1.19 12.97
CA VAL A 46 11.73 -0.35 11.93
C VAL A 46 13.05 0.24 12.40
N GLY A 47 13.29 0.36 13.71
CA GLY A 47 14.50 0.89 14.31
C GLY A 47 15.77 0.12 13.92
N GLY A 48 15.65 -1.18 13.61
CA GLY A 48 16.75 -1.97 13.06
C GLY A 48 17.20 -1.49 11.67
N PHE A 49 16.31 -0.90 10.89
CA PHE A 49 16.62 -0.30 9.58
C PHE A 49 16.89 1.21 9.67
N CYS A 50 16.22 1.90 10.58
CA CYS A 50 16.28 3.36 10.72
C CYS A 50 16.41 3.76 12.20
N PRO A 51 17.64 3.75 12.75
CA PRO A 51 17.87 3.95 14.18
C PRO A 51 17.48 5.36 14.65
N GLN A 52 17.58 6.36 13.77
CA GLN A 52 17.19 7.75 14.05
C GLN A 52 15.68 7.86 14.37
N LEU A 53 14.84 7.04 13.74
CA LEU A 53 13.41 7.01 13.98
C LEU A 53 13.09 6.47 15.38
N GLN A 54 13.79 5.41 15.80
CA GLN A 54 13.63 4.83 17.14
C GLN A 54 14.11 5.78 18.23
N GLN A 55 15.21 6.52 17.99
CA GLN A 55 15.72 7.51 18.96
C GLN A 55 14.73 8.66 19.18
N ARG A 56 14.07 9.13 18.12
CA ARG A 56 13.12 10.26 18.20
C ARG A 56 11.73 9.84 18.68
N TYR A 57 11.31 8.62 18.35
CA TYR A 57 9.97 8.08 18.62
C TYR A 57 10.06 6.64 19.13
N PRO A 58 10.42 6.42 20.40
CA PRO A 58 10.62 5.08 20.95
C PRO A 58 9.29 4.34 21.13
N ASP A 59 9.22 3.11 20.63
CA ASP A 59 8.11 2.15 20.80
C ASP A 59 6.71 2.70 20.47
N LEU A 60 6.59 3.51 19.41
CA LEU A 60 5.31 4.02 18.91
C LEU A 60 4.74 3.17 17.75
N PRO A 61 3.40 3.07 17.65
CA PRO A 61 2.75 2.42 16.52
C PRO A 61 2.95 3.23 15.24
N MET A 62 3.09 2.53 14.12
CA MET A 62 3.21 3.12 12.80
C MET A 62 2.00 2.77 11.93
N GLU A 63 1.68 3.68 11.02
CA GLU A 63 0.71 3.50 9.94
C GLU A 63 1.43 3.62 8.60
N LEU A 64 1.15 2.71 7.67
CA LEU A 64 1.62 2.76 6.29
C LEU A 64 0.45 3.15 5.40
N GLN A 65 0.55 4.29 4.73
CA GLN A 65 -0.43 4.72 3.74
C GLN A 65 0.09 4.38 2.35
N LEU A 66 -0.71 3.64 1.59
CA LEU A 66 -0.43 3.31 0.20
C LEU A 66 -1.47 3.93 -0.69
N TRP A 67 -1.04 4.50 -1.81
CA TRP A 67 -1.95 5.02 -2.83
C TRP A 67 -1.39 4.79 -4.23
N ALA A 68 -2.27 4.61 -5.20
CA ALA A 68 -1.89 4.60 -6.60
C ALA A 68 -1.52 6.02 -7.06
N ARG A 69 -0.40 6.15 -7.78
CA ARG A 69 0.03 7.39 -8.46
C ARG A 69 -0.50 7.49 -9.88
N GLN A 70 -0.70 6.34 -10.53
CA GLN A 70 -1.22 6.25 -11.89
C GLN A 70 -2.23 5.10 -11.98
N PRO A 71 -3.13 5.12 -12.98
CA PRO A 71 -3.99 3.99 -13.26
C PRO A 71 -3.16 2.71 -13.47
N PRO A 72 -3.55 1.59 -12.84
CA PRO A 72 -2.90 0.31 -13.12
C PRO A 72 -3.11 -0.09 -14.58
N LEU A 73 -2.09 -0.71 -15.16
CA LEU A 73 -2.13 -1.22 -16.54
C LEU A 73 -2.16 -2.74 -16.51
N LEU A 74 -3.09 -3.33 -17.24
CA LEU A 74 -3.30 -4.75 -17.37
C LEU A 74 -3.14 -5.15 -18.84
N SER A 75 -2.29 -6.13 -19.13
CA SER A 75 -2.07 -6.66 -20.48
C SER A 75 -2.32 -8.16 -20.54
N CYS A 76 -3.05 -8.58 -21.58
CA CYS A 76 -3.34 -9.99 -21.80
C CYS A 76 -2.25 -10.63 -22.67
N HIS A 77 -1.51 -11.58 -22.10
CA HIS A 77 -0.53 -12.38 -22.83
C HIS A 77 -1.01 -13.83 -22.97
N PRO A 78 -0.52 -14.59 -23.96
CA PRO A 78 -0.83 -16.02 -24.09
C PRO A 78 -0.47 -16.84 -22.84
N HIS A 79 0.52 -16.38 -22.06
CA HIS A 79 0.94 -17.01 -20.81
C HIS A 79 0.16 -16.56 -19.57
N GLY A 80 -0.70 -15.55 -19.68
CA GLY A 80 -1.50 -15.04 -18.57
C GLY A 80 -1.72 -13.53 -18.62
N LEU A 81 -2.37 -13.02 -17.57
CA LEU A 81 -2.61 -11.58 -17.37
C LEU A 81 -1.43 -10.96 -16.63
N HIS A 82 -0.85 -9.91 -17.20
CA HIS A 82 0.20 -9.13 -16.56
C HIS A 82 -0.39 -7.82 -16.06
N GLY A 83 0.02 -7.40 -14.86
CA GLY A 83 -0.44 -6.16 -14.25
C GLY A 83 0.71 -5.34 -13.72
N VAL A 84 0.71 -4.04 -14.04
CA VAL A 84 1.68 -3.07 -13.54
C VAL A 84 0.93 -2.05 -12.68
N LEU A 85 1.34 -1.95 -11.41
CA LEU A 85 0.78 -1.02 -10.45
C LEU A 85 1.83 0.03 -10.09
N PHE A 86 1.52 1.30 -10.37
CA PHE A 86 2.34 2.42 -9.94
C PHE A 86 1.76 2.99 -8.65
N ALA A 87 2.25 2.51 -7.51
CA ALA A 87 1.86 3.00 -6.19
C ALA A 87 3.00 3.77 -5.50
N SER A 88 2.61 4.59 -4.54
CA SER A 88 3.48 5.16 -3.52
C SER A 88 3.08 4.60 -2.17
N ALA A 89 4.05 4.49 -1.29
CA ALA A 89 3.83 4.13 0.10
C ALA A 89 4.57 5.13 0.98
N GLU A 90 3.91 5.62 2.01
CA GLU A 90 4.48 6.53 2.99
C GLU A 90 4.16 6.02 4.40
N ALA A 91 5.18 6.04 5.26
CA ALA A 91 5.05 5.57 6.63
C ALA A 91 4.89 6.77 7.57
N PHE A 92 3.97 6.65 8.51
CA PHE A 92 3.67 7.64 9.52
C PHE A 92 3.83 7.03 10.91
N VAL A 93 4.43 7.78 11.82
CA VAL A 93 4.39 7.49 13.25
C VAL A 93 3.12 8.10 13.82
N VAL A 94 2.34 7.29 14.54
CA VAL A 94 1.16 7.76 15.26
C VAL A 94 1.58 8.14 16.67
N LEU A 95 1.47 9.44 16.98
CA LEU A 95 1.75 9.97 18.30
C LEU A 95 0.59 9.69 19.27
N PRO A 96 0.84 9.72 20.59
CA PRO A 96 -0.20 9.60 21.61
C PRO A 96 -1.34 10.63 21.46
N ASN A 97 -1.03 11.78 20.84
CA ASN A 97 -1.97 12.86 20.56
C ASN A 97 -2.82 12.60 19.30
N ALA A 98 -2.83 11.38 18.76
CA ALA A 98 -3.45 10.96 17.50
C ALA A 98 -2.94 11.69 16.25
N SER A 99 -1.89 12.50 16.36
CA SER A 99 -1.24 13.15 15.22
C SER A 99 -0.33 12.15 14.48
N ARG A 100 -0.25 12.32 13.16
CA ARG A 100 0.55 11.50 12.26
C ARG A 100 1.76 12.29 11.79
N VAL A 101 2.95 11.76 11.99
CA VAL A 101 4.20 12.38 11.55
C VAL A 101 4.87 11.49 10.52
N PRO A 102 5.24 12.00 9.33
CA PRO A 102 5.93 11.21 8.32
C PRO A 102 7.26 10.70 8.88
N ALA A 103 7.49 9.39 8.76
CA ALA A 103 8.67 8.70 9.28
C ALA A 103 9.88 8.83 8.35
N PHE A 104 9.64 9.05 7.06
CA PHE A 104 10.66 9.18 6.02
C PHE A 104 10.31 10.40 5.16
N LEU A 105 11.30 11.27 4.93
CA LEU A 105 11.28 12.35 3.94
C LEU A 105 12.42 12.09 2.95
#